data_AF-A0A8S0FZM4-F1
#
_entry.id   AF-A0A8S0FZM4-F1
#
_cell.length_a   1.000
_cell.length_b   1.000
_cell.length_c   1.000
_cell.angle_alpha   90.00
_cell.angle_beta   90.00
_cell.angle_gamma   90.00
#
_symmetry.space_group_name_H-M   'P 1'
#
loop_
_entity.id
_entity.type
_entity.pdbx_description
1 polymer ?
#
loop_
_entity_poly.entity_id
_entity_poly.type
_entity_poly.pdbx_seq_one_letter_code
_entity_poly.pdbx_strand_id
1 'polypeptide(L)'
;MALQEEAQKRGLKVGKQLTFATMTFAGDTPQLANVKAVDDIYPMYGDLQTNPPGLKPQAGSVLLAPRLMALLNLKTGDTIDVGDATLRIAGEVIQEPDSGFNPFQIAPRLMMNLADVDKTGAVQPGSRVTWRYKFGGSENQLDGYEKWLLPQLKPEQRWYGLEQDEGALGLD
;
A
#
# COMPACT_ATOMS: atom_id res chain seq x y z
N MET A 1 -9.97 7.57 -12.53
CA MET A 1 -9.58 7.10 -13.88
C MET A 1 -8.97 8.25 -14.69
N ALA A 2 -9.70 9.34 -14.95
CA ALA A 2 -9.18 10.48 -15.73
C ALA A 2 -7.83 11.07 -15.27
N LEU A 3 -7.61 11.24 -13.97
CA LEU A 3 -6.35 11.82 -13.44
C LEU A 3 -5.13 10.94 -13.77
N GLN A 4 -5.25 9.63 -13.56
CA GLN A 4 -4.18 8.68 -13.84
C GLN A 4 -3.87 8.60 -15.34
N GLU A 5 -4.91 8.52 -16.17
CA GLU A 5 -4.75 8.46 -17.63
C GLU A 5 -4.02 9.69 -18.16
N GLU A 6 -4.33 10.87 -17.63
CA GLU A 6 -3.61 12.09 -18.02
C GLU A 6 -2.14 12.07 -17.59
N ALA A 7 -1.85 11.62 -16.37
CA ALA A 7 -0.46 11.48 -15.91
C ALA A 7 0.34 10.55 -16.85
N GLN A 8 -0.25 9.42 -17.23
CA GLN A 8 0.37 8.46 -18.15
C GLN A 8 0.56 9.06 -19.55
N LYS A 9 -0.40 9.82 -20.08
CA LYS A 9 -0.27 10.55 -21.36
C LYS A 9 0.88 11.56 -21.35
N ARG A 10 1.17 12.15 -20.19
CA ARG A 10 2.30 13.07 -19.97
C ARG A 10 3.62 12.35 -19.72
N GLY A 11 3.65 11.03 -19.80
CA GLY A 11 4.85 10.20 -19.62
C GLY A 11 5.26 10.04 -18.16
N LEU A 12 4.37 10.29 -17.19
CA LEU A 12 4.63 10.02 -15.79
C LEU A 12 4.45 8.52 -15.49
N LYS A 13 5.33 7.98 -14.64
CA LYS A 13 5.10 6.71 -13.93
C LYS A 13 4.05 6.96 -12.86
N VAL A 14 3.09 6.05 -12.74
CA VAL A 14 2.02 6.16 -11.74
C VAL A 14 1.92 4.88 -10.93
N GLY A 15 2.21 4.98 -9.64
CA GLY A 15 2.05 3.91 -8.67
C GLY A 15 0.75 4.04 -7.91
N LYS A 16 0.14 2.92 -7.59
CA LYS A 16 -1.14 2.83 -6.90
C LYS A 16 -0.99 2.07 -5.60
N GLN A 17 -1.67 2.58 -4.59
CA GLN A 17 -1.79 1.93 -3.31
C GLN A 17 -3.20 2.10 -2.78
N LEU A 18 -3.66 1.09 -2.06
CA LEU A 18 -4.91 1.11 -1.32
C LEU A 18 -4.64 0.67 0.11
N THR A 19 -5.12 1.46 1.08
CA THR A 19 -5.06 1.10 2.49
C THR A 19 -6.46 0.95 3.06
N PHE A 20 -6.71 -0.12 3.81
CA PHE A 20 -7.97 -0.38 4.48
C PHE A 20 -7.77 -1.32 5.66
N ALA A 21 -8.69 -1.31 6.63
CA ALA A 21 -8.69 -2.27 7.72
C ALA A 21 -9.66 -3.42 7.39
N THR A 22 -9.26 -4.66 7.67
CA THR A 22 -10.14 -5.82 7.56
C THR A 22 -9.77 -6.89 8.59
N MET A 23 -10.72 -7.77 8.89
CA MET A 23 -10.45 -8.94 9.71
C MET A 23 -9.63 -9.95 8.91
N THR A 24 -8.63 -10.50 9.57
CA THR A 24 -7.83 -11.64 9.10
C THR A 24 -8.01 -12.81 10.05
N PHE A 25 -7.82 -14.03 9.54
CA PHE A 25 -8.00 -15.24 10.34
C PHE A 25 -6.87 -16.24 10.12
N ALA A 26 -6.43 -16.84 11.21
CA ALA A 26 -5.62 -18.05 11.23
C ALA A 26 -6.48 -19.20 11.79
N GLY A 27 -7.14 -19.95 10.91
CA GLY A 27 -8.23 -20.84 11.32
C GLY A 27 -9.32 -20.04 12.05
N ASP A 28 -9.63 -20.43 13.28
CA ASP A 28 -10.66 -19.75 14.10
C ASP A 28 -10.12 -18.53 14.88
N THR A 29 -8.88 -18.10 14.65
CA THR A 29 -8.27 -16.98 15.40
C THR A 29 -8.43 -15.66 14.64
N PRO A 30 -9.33 -14.76 15.06
CA PRO A 30 -9.53 -13.46 14.42
C PRO A 30 -8.44 -12.45 14.82
N GLN A 31 -7.96 -11.67 13.86
CA GLN A 31 -7.12 -10.50 14.13
C GLN A 31 -7.41 -9.38 13.12
N LEU A 32 -7.65 -8.17 13.63
CA LEU A 32 -7.78 -6.99 12.76
C LEU A 32 -6.40 -6.63 12.19
N ALA A 33 -6.31 -6.47 10.88
CA ALA A 33 -5.10 -6.03 10.19
C ALA A 33 -5.33 -4.71 9.42
N ASN A 34 -4.29 -3.89 9.35
CA ASN A 34 -4.24 -2.77 8.42
C ASN A 34 -3.60 -3.24 7.12
N VAL A 35 -4.40 -3.41 6.08
CA VAL A 35 -3.98 -3.88 4.78
C VAL A 35 -3.46 -2.72 3.96
N LYS A 36 -2.28 -2.88 3.35
CA LYS A 36 -1.83 -2.07 2.22
C LYS A 36 -1.66 -2.95 1.00
N ALA A 37 -2.51 -2.72 0.03
CA ALA A 37 -2.38 -3.30 -1.30
C ALA A 37 -1.58 -2.35 -2.19
N VAL A 38 -0.61 -2.88 -2.93
CA VAL A 38 0.26 -2.13 -3.84
C VAL A 38 0.27 -2.74 -5.24
N ASP A 39 0.58 -1.95 -6.25
CA ASP A 39 0.86 -2.46 -7.59
C ASP A 39 2.30 -2.95 -7.75
N ASP A 40 2.62 -3.48 -8.93
CA ASP A 40 3.90 -4.12 -9.22
C ASP A 40 5.08 -3.15 -9.30
N ILE A 41 4.81 -1.83 -9.38
CA ILE A 41 5.87 -0.81 -9.46
C ILE A 41 6.30 -0.30 -8.09
N TYR A 42 5.66 -0.75 -7.02
CA TYR A 42 6.05 -0.43 -5.66
C TYR A 42 7.35 -1.15 -5.23
N PRO A 43 8.22 -0.49 -4.45
CA PRO A 43 8.20 0.92 -4.10
C PRO A 43 8.76 1.81 -5.23
N MET A 44 8.24 3.03 -5.36
CA MET A 44 8.74 4.02 -6.33
C MET A 44 9.93 4.84 -5.82
N TYR A 45 10.16 4.83 -4.51
CA TYR A 45 11.26 5.51 -3.83
C TYR A 45 11.60 4.74 -2.54
N GLY A 46 12.84 4.89 -2.08
CA GLY A 46 13.37 4.16 -0.93
C GLY A 46 13.32 2.63 -1.10
N ASP A 47 13.63 1.92 -0.02
CA ASP A 47 13.67 0.46 0.00
C ASP A 47 12.60 -0.15 0.90
N LEU A 48 11.92 -1.17 0.38
CA LEU A 48 11.05 -2.05 1.16
C LEU A 48 11.91 -3.11 1.85
N GLN A 49 12.04 -3.02 3.17
CA GLN A 49 12.77 -4.02 3.96
C GLN A 49 11.85 -5.19 4.30
N THR A 50 12.30 -6.38 3.95
CA THR A 50 11.56 -7.64 4.08
C THR A 50 12.43 -8.73 4.64
N ASN A 51 11.79 -9.79 5.14
CA ASN A 51 12.47 -11.02 5.53
C ASN A 51 11.77 -12.24 4.89
N PRO A 52 12.42 -12.99 3.99
CA PRO A 52 13.74 -12.72 3.38
C PRO A 52 13.85 -11.34 2.69
N PRO A 53 15.07 -10.77 2.55
CA PRO A 53 15.26 -9.50 1.86
C PRO A 53 14.85 -9.56 0.38
N GLY A 54 14.32 -8.44 -0.14
CA GLY A 54 13.99 -8.28 -1.56
C GLY A 54 12.64 -8.86 -1.97
N LEU A 55 11.80 -9.31 -1.03
CA LEU A 55 10.45 -9.76 -1.35
C LEU A 55 9.59 -8.59 -1.83
N LYS A 56 8.71 -8.90 -2.79
CA LYS A 56 7.66 -8.00 -3.27
C LYS A 56 6.30 -8.66 -3.06
N PRO A 57 5.24 -7.89 -2.78
CA PRO A 57 3.88 -8.42 -2.79
C PRO A 57 3.55 -8.95 -4.19
N GLN A 58 3.16 -10.22 -4.28
CA GLN A 58 2.76 -10.88 -5.53
C GLN A 58 1.34 -11.39 -5.39
N ALA A 59 0.60 -11.42 -6.50
CA ALA A 59 -0.75 -11.95 -6.50
C ALA A 59 -0.78 -13.40 -5.95
N GLY A 60 -1.76 -13.69 -5.08
CA GLY A 60 -1.88 -14.94 -4.35
C GLY A 60 -1.03 -15.03 -3.07
N SER A 61 -0.29 -13.97 -2.72
CA SER A 61 0.58 -13.97 -1.54
C SER A 61 0.56 -12.65 -0.76
N VAL A 62 0.97 -12.74 0.51
CA VAL A 62 1.04 -11.60 1.42
C VAL A 62 2.38 -11.55 2.15
N LEU A 63 2.75 -10.34 2.55
CA LEU A 63 3.82 -10.08 3.51
C LEU A 63 3.19 -9.56 4.80
N LEU A 64 3.50 -10.19 5.93
CA LEU A 64 2.92 -9.82 7.23
C LEU A 64 3.94 -9.08 8.08
N ALA A 65 3.51 -8.11 8.89
CA ALA A 65 4.41 -7.58 9.90
C ALA A 65 4.76 -8.68 10.93
N PRO A 66 5.96 -8.68 11.52
CA PRO A 66 6.34 -9.64 12.57
C PRO A 66 5.31 -9.70 13.70
N ARG A 67 4.72 -8.56 14.09
CA ARG A 67 3.66 -8.49 15.10
C ARG A 67 2.40 -9.25 14.71
N LEU A 68 1.96 -9.18 13.46
CA LEU A 68 0.76 -9.90 12.99
C LEU A 68 1.02 -11.42 12.99
N MET A 69 2.20 -11.84 12.54
CA MET A 69 2.62 -13.24 12.57
C MET A 69 2.63 -13.80 14.00
N ALA A 70 3.19 -13.04 14.95
CA ALA A 70 3.23 -13.43 16.35
C ALA A 70 1.82 -13.52 16.98
N LEU A 71 0.94 -12.56 16.69
CA LEU A 71 -0.44 -12.55 17.22
C LEU A 71 -1.28 -13.72 16.71
N LEU A 72 -1.05 -14.15 15.47
CA LEU A 72 -1.77 -15.25 14.85
C LEU A 72 -1.03 -16.60 14.94
N ASN A 73 0.17 -16.63 15.53
CA ASN A 73 1.06 -17.80 15.57
C ASN A 73 1.31 -18.42 14.18
N LEU A 74 1.54 -17.57 13.17
CA LEU A 74 1.79 -17.96 11.78
C LEU A 74 3.28 -17.85 11.44
N LYS A 75 3.72 -18.61 10.45
CA LYS A 75 5.08 -18.55 9.86
C LYS A 75 5.03 -18.44 8.34
N THR A 76 6.15 -18.06 7.75
CA THR A 76 6.33 -18.07 6.28
C THR A 76 6.01 -19.44 5.71
N GLY A 77 5.22 -19.46 4.63
CA GLY A 77 4.72 -20.68 4.00
C GLY A 77 3.31 -21.09 4.43
N ASP A 78 2.82 -20.62 5.58
CA ASP A 78 1.44 -20.84 6.00
C ASP A 78 0.46 -19.99 5.15
N THR A 79 -0.84 -20.17 5.40
CA THR A 79 -1.92 -19.38 4.79
C THR A 79 -2.64 -18.53 5.82
N ILE A 80 -3.21 -17.43 5.37
CA ILE A 80 -4.05 -16.53 6.16
C ILE A 80 -5.28 -16.15 5.35
N ASP A 81 -6.44 -16.10 6.01
CA ASP A 81 -7.65 -15.57 5.40
C ASP A 81 -7.70 -14.05 5.63
N VAL A 82 -8.00 -13.31 4.57
CA VAL A 82 -8.08 -11.85 4.53
C VAL A 82 -9.44 -11.48 3.95
N GLY A 83 -10.40 -11.18 4.82
CA GLY A 83 -11.80 -11.20 4.42
C GLY A 83 -12.16 -12.56 3.81
N ASP A 84 -12.62 -12.56 2.56
CA ASP A 84 -13.04 -13.78 1.85
C ASP A 84 -11.90 -14.48 1.09
N ALA A 85 -10.68 -13.93 1.07
CA ALA A 85 -9.56 -14.48 0.32
C ALA A 85 -8.58 -15.24 1.21
N THR A 86 -8.23 -16.47 0.83
CA THR A 86 -7.10 -17.20 1.43
C THR A 86 -5.82 -16.94 0.65
N LEU A 87 -4.77 -16.44 1.32
CA LEU A 87 -3.50 -16.06 0.69
C LEU A 87 -2.31 -16.72 1.39
N ARG A 88 -1.24 -17.00 0.64
CA ARG A 88 -0.01 -17.60 1.19
C ARG A 88 0.92 -16.53 1.77
N ILE A 89 1.49 -16.79 2.94
CA ILE A 89 2.47 -15.90 3.56
C ILE A 89 3.82 -16.13 2.89
N ALA A 90 4.29 -15.16 2.11
CA ALA A 90 5.57 -15.21 1.42
C ALA A 90 6.75 -14.79 2.32
N GLY A 91 6.48 -13.98 3.34
CA GLY A 91 7.50 -13.51 4.28
C GLY A 91 7.00 -12.35 5.14
N GLU A 92 7.95 -11.63 5.72
CA GLU A 92 7.69 -10.51 6.60
C GLU A 92 7.94 -9.17 5.91
N VAL A 93 7.11 -8.17 6.23
CA VAL A 93 7.40 -6.75 5.97
C VAL A 93 7.96 -6.12 7.25
N ILE A 94 9.22 -5.67 7.18
CA ILE A 94 9.94 -5.10 8.32
C ILE A 94 9.80 -3.58 8.34
N GLN A 95 10.03 -2.93 7.18
CA GLN A 95 9.93 -1.49 7.04
C GLN A 95 9.46 -1.12 5.64
N GLU A 96 8.52 -0.18 5.55
CA GLU A 96 8.06 0.40 4.29
C GLU A 96 8.75 1.75 4.05
N PRO A 97 9.16 2.06 2.81
CA PRO A 97 9.87 3.31 2.52
C PRO A 97 9.00 4.56 2.59
N ASP A 98 7.68 4.38 2.57
CA ASP A 98 6.67 5.42 2.56
C ASP A 98 5.77 5.37 3.81
N SER A 99 6.16 4.60 4.83
CA SER A 99 5.49 4.63 6.12
C SER A 99 6.09 5.73 6.98
N GLY A 100 5.35 6.83 7.13
CA GLY A 100 5.63 7.80 8.17
C GLY A 100 5.46 7.19 9.57
N PHE A 101 6.10 7.80 10.57
CA PHE A 101 5.89 7.44 11.97
C PHE A 101 4.43 7.72 12.35
N ASN A 102 3.68 6.67 12.70
CA ASN A 102 2.31 6.80 13.20
C ASN A 102 2.17 6.10 14.56
N PRO A 103 2.29 6.83 15.67
CA PRO A 103 2.18 6.25 17.01
C PRO A 103 0.78 5.73 17.33
N PHE A 104 -0.22 6.07 16.51
CA PHE A 104 -1.61 5.65 16.64
C PHE A 104 -1.99 4.48 15.71
N GLN A 105 -1.02 3.81 15.08
CA GLN A 105 -1.32 2.63 14.27
C GLN A 105 -1.66 1.43 15.16
N ILE A 106 -2.97 1.21 15.35
CA ILE A 106 -3.50 0.19 16.27
C ILE A 106 -3.38 -1.22 15.68
N ALA A 107 -3.72 -1.40 14.40
CA ALA A 107 -3.71 -2.71 13.74
C ALA A 107 -2.36 -2.98 13.04
N PRO A 108 -1.80 -4.19 13.19
CA PRO A 108 -0.54 -4.56 12.55
C PRO A 108 -0.69 -4.64 11.02
N ARG A 109 0.43 -4.46 10.31
CA ARG A 109 0.46 -4.41 8.83
C ARG A 109 0.28 -5.78 8.20
N LEU A 110 -0.54 -5.81 7.15
CA LEU A 110 -0.55 -6.84 6.10
C LEU A 110 -0.30 -6.13 4.77
N MET A 111 0.63 -6.61 3.96
CA MET A 111 0.90 -6.09 2.62
C MET A 111 0.54 -7.13 1.57
N MET A 112 -0.18 -6.73 0.53
CA MET A 112 -0.64 -7.61 -0.55
C MET A 112 -0.53 -6.93 -1.92
N ASN A 113 -0.75 -7.69 -2.99
CA ASN A 113 -0.86 -7.12 -4.34
C ASN A 113 -2.29 -6.58 -4.57
N LEU A 114 -2.42 -5.47 -5.30
CA LEU A 114 -3.71 -4.87 -5.67
C LEU A 114 -4.63 -5.85 -6.41
N ALA A 115 -4.07 -6.81 -7.17
CA ALA A 115 -4.83 -7.80 -7.91
C ALA A 115 -5.66 -8.76 -7.04
N ASP A 116 -5.39 -8.82 -5.73
CA ASP A 116 -6.11 -9.69 -4.80
C ASP A 116 -7.16 -8.93 -3.97
N VAL A 117 -7.23 -7.59 -4.07
CA VAL A 117 -8.13 -6.78 -3.23
C VAL A 117 -9.60 -7.18 -3.44
N ASP A 118 -10.04 -7.31 -4.69
CA ASP A 118 -11.43 -7.63 -5.00
C ASP A 118 -11.83 -9.00 -4.43
N LYS A 119 -10.89 -9.94 -4.37
CA LYS A 119 -11.11 -11.29 -3.81
C LYS A 119 -11.37 -11.27 -2.31
N THR A 120 -10.91 -10.23 -1.60
CA THR A 120 -11.09 -10.12 -0.15
C THR A 120 -12.51 -9.77 0.28
N GLY A 121 -13.33 -9.25 -0.65
CA GLY A 121 -14.66 -8.72 -0.32
C GLY A 121 -14.66 -7.47 0.57
N ALA A 122 -13.51 -7.01 1.06
CA ALA A 122 -13.41 -5.94 2.08
C ALA A 122 -13.68 -4.53 1.53
N VAL A 123 -13.52 -4.33 0.23
CA VAL A 123 -13.69 -3.04 -0.44
C VAL A 123 -15.04 -3.02 -1.15
N GLN A 124 -16.03 -2.44 -0.49
CA GLN A 124 -17.40 -2.29 -0.97
C GLN A 124 -17.84 -0.83 -0.90
N PRO A 125 -18.96 -0.46 -1.56
CA PRO A 125 -19.59 0.83 -1.33
C PRO A 125 -19.79 1.10 0.17
N GLY A 126 -19.24 2.20 0.68
CA GLY A 126 -19.27 2.56 2.10
C GLY A 126 -18.05 2.12 2.92
N SER A 127 -17.14 1.29 2.36
CA SER A 127 -15.88 0.94 3.02
C SER A 127 -15.00 2.19 3.22
N ARG A 128 -14.35 2.27 4.38
CA ARG A 128 -13.33 3.30 4.65
C ARG A 128 -12.01 2.85 4.07
N VAL A 129 -11.66 3.40 2.92
CA VAL A 129 -10.42 3.09 2.22
C VAL A 129 -9.66 4.38 1.87
N THR A 130 -8.34 4.29 1.86
CA THR A 130 -7.46 5.39 1.45
C THR A 130 -6.71 4.98 0.21
N TRP A 131 -7.02 5.65 -0.91
CA TRP A 131 -6.23 5.53 -2.13
C TRP A 131 -5.04 6.50 -2.09
N ARG A 132 -3.86 6.01 -2.44
CA ARG A 132 -2.69 6.85 -2.71
C ARG A 132 -2.20 6.59 -4.13
N TYR A 133 -1.91 7.67 -4.84
CA TYR A 133 -1.27 7.65 -6.14
C TYR A 133 0.08 8.33 -6.00
N LYS A 134 1.14 7.66 -6.42
CA LYS A 134 2.49 8.21 -6.46
C LYS A 134 2.86 8.47 -7.92
N PHE A 135 3.43 9.64 -8.19
CA PHE A 135 3.76 10.09 -9.53
C PHE A 135 5.28 10.27 -9.62
N GLY A 136 5.89 9.70 -10.66
CA GLY A 136 7.34 9.79 -10.89
C GLY A 136 7.64 10.23 -12.32
N GLY A 137 8.56 11.18 -12.47
CA GLY A 137 8.97 11.73 -13.76
C GLY A 137 10.01 12.82 -13.56
N SER A 138 10.35 13.53 -14.63
CA SER A 138 11.15 14.76 -14.52
C SER A 138 10.37 15.88 -13.82
N GLU A 139 11.10 16.82 -13.22
CA GLU A 139 10.54 18.02 -12.57
C GLU A 139 9.55 18.76 -13.48
N ASN A 140 9.94 19.03 -14.73
CA ASN A 140 9.07 19.68 -15.73
C ASN A 140 7.75 18.90 -15.98
N GLN A 141 7.78 17.57 -15.99
CA GLN A 141 6.57 16.77 -16.18
C GLN A 141 5.66 16.81 -14.94
N LEU A 142 6.25 16.76 -13.74
CA LEU A 142 5.54 16.80 -12.47
C LEU A 142 4.89 18.17 -12.27
N ASP A 143 5.63 19.27 -12.49
CA ASP A 143 5.12 20.64 -12.41
C ASP A 143 3.97 20.88 -13.38
N GLY A 144 4.13 20.41 -14.63
CA GLY A 144 3.11 20.53 -15.65
C GLY A 144 1.84 19.74 -15.31
N TYR A 145 1.99 18.58 -14.65
CA TYR A 145 0.87 17.77 -14.20
C TYR A 145 0.20 18.34 -12.95
N GLU A 146 0.96 18.84 -11.98
CA GLU A 146 0.44 19.49 -10.77
C GLU A 146 -0.45 20.68 -11.12
N LYS A 147 0.03 21.60 -11.98
CA LYS A 147 -0.74 22.76 -12.44
C LYS A 147 -2.07 22.37 -13.11
N TRP A 148 -2.06 21.26 -13.83
CA TRP A 148 -3.27 20.71 -14.45
C TRP A 148 -4.19 20.02 -13.43
N LEU A 149 -3.62 19.30 -12.45
CA LEU A 149 -4.34 18.51 -11.48
C LEU A 149 -5.05 19.36 -10.41
N LEU A 150 -4.38 20.38 -9.86
CA LEU A 150 -4.89 21.15 -8.72
C LEU A 150 -6.30 21.72 -8.93
N PRO A 151 -6.68 22.31 -10.08
CA PRO A 151 -8.04 22.80 -10.32
C PRO A 151 -9.12 21.72 -10.39
N GLN A 152 -8.72 20.46 -10.57
CA GLN A 152 -9.64 19.31 -10.74
C GLN A 152 -9.80 18.49 -9.46
N LEU A 153 -9.06 18.80 -8.39
CA LEU A 153 -9.13 18.07 -7.14
C LEU A 153 -10.49 18.26 -6.48
N LYS A 154 -11.08 17.13 -6.07
CA LYS A 154 -12.28 17.13 -5.24
C LYS A 154 -11.94 17.48 -3.79
N PRO A 155 -12.90 17.94 -2.97
CA PRO A 155 -12.65 18.31 -1.58
C PRO A 155 -12.00 17.22 -0.72
N GLU A 156 -12.30 15.96 -1.01
CA GLU A 156 -11.75 14.77 -0.34
C GLU A 156 -10.34 14.37 -0.82
N GLN A 157 -9.84 15.02 -1.88
CA GLN A 157 -8.53 14.74 -2.46
C GLN A 157 -7.50 15.77 -1.96
N ARG A 158 -6.26 15.30 -1.83
CA ARG A 158 -5.12 16.11 -1.43
C ARG A 158 -3.94 15.78 -2.34
N TRP A 159 -3.20 16.80 -2.72
CA TRP A 159 -1.93 16.70 -3.42
C TRP A 159 -0.81 17.04 -2.45
N TYR A 160 0.29 16.30 -2.52
CA TYR A 160 1.50 16.54 -1.75
C TYR A 160 2.66 16.60 -2.75
N GLY A 161 3.26 17.78 -2.87
CA GLY A 161 4.46 17.98 -3.69
C GLY A 161 5.73 17.60 -2.94
N LEU A 162 6.87 17.59 -3.64
CA LEU A 162 8.18 17.20 -3.10
C LEU A 162 8.64 18.07 -1.92
N GLU A 163 8.25 19.35 -1.89
CA GLU A 163 8.61 20.29 -0.82
C GLU A 163 7.80 20.09 0.48
N GLN A 164 6.68 19.36 0.42
CA GLN A 164 5.74 19.18 1.53
C GLN A 164 5.75 17.74 2.10
N ASP A 165 6.43 16.80 1.44
CA ASP A 165 6.57 15.41 1.91
C ASP A 165 7.81 15.31 2.82
N GLU A 166 7.70 15.82 4.05
CA GLU A 166 8.74 15.73 5.10
C GLU A 166 9.15 14.26 5.41
N GLY A 167 8.40 13.27 4.92
CA GLY A 167 8.70 11.84 5.05
C GLY A 167 9.65 11.25 4.00
N ALA A 168 10.06 12.01 2.97
CA ALA A 168 10.91 11.53 1.89
C ALA A 168 12.39 11.97 1.99
N LEU A 169 12.73 12.85 2.93
CA LEU A 169 14.09 13.32 3.17
C LEU A 169 14.69 12.65 4.40
N GLY A 170 15.10 11.39 4.25
CA GLY A 170 16.18 10.87 5.07
C GLY A 170 17.49 11.46 4.59
N LEU A 171 17.98 12.49 5.28
CA LEU A 171 19.37 12.92 5.19
C LEU A 171 20.23 11.84 5.87
N ASP A 172 21.09 11.19 5.09
CA ASP A 172 22.56 11.08 5.29
C ASP A 172 23.20 10.28 4.14
#